data_AF-A0A7N9B188-F1
#
_entry.id   AF-A0A7N9B188-F1
#
_cell.length_a   1.000
_cell.length_b   1.000
_cell.length_c   1.000
_cell.angle_alpha   90.00
_cell.angle_beta   90.00
_cell.angle_gamma   90.00
#
_symmetry.space_group_name_H-M   'P 1'
#
loop_
_entity.id
_entity.type
_entity.pdbx_description
1 polymer ?
#
loop_
_entity_poly.entity_id
_entity_poly.type
_entity_poly.pdbx_seq_one_letter_code
_entity_poly.pdbx_strand_id
1 'polypeptide(L)'
;MRLTYHKQSKNISSNVFRALFTFDPRTPDELYFEEGDILYISDTSDTNWWKGTCRGRTGLIPSNYVAEQAESIDNPMHEAAKRGNLSWLRECVENRVGINGLDKAGNTALYWGCHGGHKDVVELLLSQPNVELNQQNKLGDTAIHAAAWKGYSDIVEMLLNKDARTDIRNNENKLALEMATNAQCASLLKRKQGSSKYSCHYVAGLHHSHAAALGEAAHTHTHTGKKKINFFLLSTQLELTVDGSNCPAEGLNKIKTKLSSKQMRYFLKTFENG
;
A
#
# COMPACT_ATOMS: atom_id res chain seq x y z
N MET A 1 -3.40 -57.34 14.22
CA MET A 1 -4.34 -56.31 13.71
C MET A 1 -3.56 -55.01 13.60
N ARG A 2 -2.98 -54.71 12.43
CA ARG A 2 -2.15 -53.51 12.21
C ARG A 2 -3.09 -52.43 11.67
N LEU A 3 -3.44 -51.45 12.50
CA LEU A 3 -4.22 -50.29 12.06
C LEU A 3 -3.29 -49.38 11.25
N THR A 4 -3.32 -49.51 9.93
CA THR A 4 -2.73 -48.53 9.02
C THR A 4 -3.58 -47.27 9.05
N TYR A 5 -3.16 -46.29 9.86
CA TYR A 5 -3.70 -44.95 9.81
C TYR A 5 -3.32 -44.31 8.47
N HIS A 6 -4.28 -44.26 7.54
CA HIS A 6 -4.21 -43.39 6.38
C HIS A 6 -4.35 -41.95 6.85
N LYS A 7 -3.23 -41.32 7.19
CA LYS A 7 -3.14 -39.89 7.45
C LYS A 7 -3.43 -39.19 6.11
N GLN A 8 -4.68 -38.81 5.89
CA GLN A 8 -5.04 -37.90 4.81
C GLN A 8 -4.13 -36.69 4.94
N SER A 9 -3.33 -36.39 3.91
CA SER A 9 -2.57 -35.15 3.86
C SER A 9 -3.58 -34.01 3.77
N LYS A 10 -4.01 -33.50 4.94
CA LYS A 10 -4.66 -32.20 5.03
C LYS A 10 -3.72 -31.25 4.31
N ASN A 11 -4.19 -30.71 3.20
CA ASN A 11 -3.47 -29.70 2.45
C ASN A 11 -3.43 -28.48 3.37
N ILE A 12 -2.29 -28.25 4.03
CA ILE A 12 -2.15 -27.20 5.03
C ILE A 12 -2.14 -25.88 4.27
N SER A 13 -3.31 -25.26 4.15
CA SER A 13 -3.46 -23.96 3.51
C SER A 13 -2.94 -22.82 4.40
N SER A 14 -2.81 -23.05 5.70
CA SER A 14 -2.45 -22.05 6.70
C SER A 14 -1.16 -22.44 7.42
N ASN A 15 -0.17 -21.56 7.42
CA ASN A 15 1.13 -21.82 8.05
C ASN A 15 1.16 -21.38 9.52
N VAL A 16 0.04 -20.92 10.06
CA VAL A 16 -0.07 -20.36 11.40
C VAL A 16 -1.15 -21.10 12.17
N PHE A 17 -0.83 -21.51 13.38
CA PHE A 17 -1.70 -22.33 14.22
C PHE A 17 -1.76 -21.81 15.65
N ARG A 18 -2.85 -22.12 16.35
CA ARG A 18 -2.96 -21.96 17.80
C ARG A 18 -2.79 -23.31 18.47
N ALA A 19 -1.89 -23.41 19.44
CA ALA A 19 -1.77 -24.59 20.28
C ALA A 19 -3.03 -24.73 21.16
N LEU A 20 -3.69 -25.90 21.11
CA LEU A 20 -4.84 -26.19 21.98
C LEU A 20 -4.42 -26.83 23.30
N PHE A 21 -3.20 -27.36 23.38
CA PHE A 21 -2.63 -27.98 24.58
C PHE A 21 -1.15 -27.61 24.73
N THR A 22 -0.61 -27.71 25.93
CA THR A 22 0.83 -27.54 26.17
C THR A 22 1.61 -28.70 25.59
N PHE A 23 2.79 -28.43 25.05
CA PHE A 23 3.73 -29.45 24.57
C PHE A 23 5.08 -29.32 25.27
N ASP A 24 5.44 -30.38 26.01
CA ASP A 24 6.71 -30.50 26.69
C ASP A 24 7.74 -31.22 25.80
N PRO A 25 8.88 -30.58 25.47
CA PRO A 25 9.88 -31.16 24.59
C PRO A 25 10.60 -32.34 25.27
N ARG A 26 10.85 -33.40 24.50
CA ARG A 26 11.63 -34.57 24.94
C ARG A 26 13.10 -34.49 24.55
N THR A 27 13.41 -33.69 23.55
CA THR A 27 14.76 -33.46 23.04
C THR A 27 15.05 -31.95 23.02
N PRO A 28 16.33 -31.53 23.09
CA PRO A 28 16.69 -30.11 23.07
C PRO A 28 16.30 -29.37 21.78
N ASP A 29 16.10 -30.10 20.68
CA ASP A 29 15.72 -29.54 19.38
C ASP A 29 14.20 -29.31 19.26
N GLU A 30 13.41 -29.89 20.17
CA GLU A 30 11.96 -29.74 20.22
C GLU A 30 11.55 -28.41 20.86
N LEU A 31 10.49 -27.81 20.31
CA LEU A 31 10.02 -26.51 20.76
C LEU A 31 9.04 -26.66 21.93
N TYR A 32 9.31 -26.00 23.06
CA TYR A 32 8.32 -25.83 24.13
C TYR A 32 7.32 -24.72 23.80
N PHE A 33 6.04 -24.99 24.01
CA PHE A 33 4.95 -24.02 23.90
C PHE A 33 3.75 -24.42 24.77
N GLU A 34 2.97 -23.44 25.18
CA GLU A 34 1.82 -23.60 26.07
C GLU A 34 0.49 -23.57 25.30
N GLU A 35 -0.59 -24.00 25.96
CA GLU A 35 -1.94 -23.78 25.45
C GLU A 35 -2.19 -22.30 25.11
N GLY A 36 -2.74 -22.05 23.92
CA GLY A 36 -3.05 -20.72 23.40
C GLY A 36 -1.93 -20.07 22.59
N ASP A 37 -0.70 -20.61 22.63
CA ASP A 37 0.43 -20.08 21.88
C ASP A 37 0.22 -20.14 20.37
N ILE A 38 0.85 -19.18 19.67
CA ILE A 38 0.85 -19.15 18.21
C ILE A 38 2.09 -19.85 17.68
N LEU A 39 1.87 -20.77 16.76
CA LEU A 39 2.89 -21.57 16.10
C LEU A 39 2.97 -21.14 14.63
N TYR A 40 4.15 -20.74 14.19
CA TYR A 40 4.43 -20.37 12.80
C TYR A 40 5.23 -21.50 12.15
N ILE A 41 4.58 -22.29 11.31
CA ILE A 41 5.20 -23.42 10.63
C ILE A 41 5.90 -22.93 9.36
N SER A 42 7.21 -23.13 9.29
CA SER A 42 8.06 -22.70 8.17
C SER A 42 8.41 -23.81 7.19
N ASP A 43 8.51 -25.05 7.67
CA ASP A 43 8.93 -26.20 6.86
C ASP A 43 8.11 -27.44 7.25
N THR A 44 7.45 -28.01 6.26
CA THR A 44 6.63 -29.24 6.38
C THR A 44 7.16 -30.37 5.49
N SER A 45 8.43 -30.31 5.08
CA SER A 45 9.06 -31.30 4.19
C SER A 45 9.17 -32.69 4.83
N ASP A 46 9.41 -32.75 6.14
CA ASP A 46 9.43 -33.99 6.89
C ASP A 46 8.01 -34.41 7.33
N THR A 47 7.77 -35.72 7.31
CA THR A 47 6.47 -36.33 7.59
C THR A 47 6.09 -36.31 9.07
N ASN A 48 7.07 -36.36 9.97
CA ASN A 48 6.87 -36.49 11.42
C ASN A 48 7.23 -35.21 12.17
N TRP A 49 8.19 -34.43 11.67
CA TRP A 49 8.70 -33.25 12.36
C TRP A 49 8.67 -32.02 11.48
N TRP A 50 7.96 -30.98 11.89
CA TRP A 50 7.92 -29.72 11.17
C TRP A 50 8.78 -28.69 11.88
N LYS A 51 9.39 -27.79 11.10
CA LYS A 51 10.14 -26.66 11.66
C LYS A 51 9.20 -25.49 11.84
N GLY A 52 9.15 -24.95 13.05
CA GLY A 52 8.34 -23.79 13.33
C GLY A 52 8.94 -22.86 14.37
N THR A 53 8.32 -21.69 14.49
CA THR A 53 8.68 -20.66 15.45
C THR A 53 7.52 -20.43 16.41
N CYS A 54 7.83 -20.25 17.69
CA CYS A 54 6.88 -19.87 18.73
C CYS A 54 7.61 -19.00 19.75
N ARG A 55 7.02 -17.86 20.15
CA ARG A 55 7.62 -16.92 21.13
C ARG A 55 9.07 -16.54 20.79
N GLY A 56 9.36 -16.35 19.49
CA GLY A 56 10.70 -16.01 18.99
C GLY A 56 11.73 -17.16 18.99
N ARG A 57 11.37 -18.37 19.43
CA ARG A 57 12.25 -19.55 19.37
C ARG A 57 11.87 -20.42 18.18
N THR A 58 12.87 -20.92 17.46
CA THR A 58 12.68 -21.85 16.35
C THR A 58 13.11 -23.25 16.79
N GLY A 59 12.31 -24.25 16.46
CA GLY A 59 12.59 -25.64 16.81
C GLY A 59 11.71 -26.62 16.02
N LEU A 60 11.77 -27.89 16.40
CA LEU A 60 10.97 -28.96 15.83
C LEU A 60 9.64 -29.08 16.57
N ILE A 61 8.57 -29.25 15.81
CA ILE A 61 7.21 -29.44 16.28
C ILE A 61 6.69 -30.74 15.64
N PRO A 62 6.14 -31.70 16.41
CA PRO A 62 5.60 -32.92 15.83
C PRO A 62 4.43 -32.64 14.88
N SER A 63 4.44 -33.21 13.68
CA SER A 63 3.37 -33.00 12.69
C SER A 63 2.02 -33.58 13.14
N ASN A 64 2.03 -34.63 13.97
CA ASN A 64 0.83 -35.19 14.59
C ASN A 64 0.24 -34.25 15.64
N TYR A 65 1.08 -33.55 16.41
CA TYR A 65 0.62 -32.51 17.32
C TYR A 65 -0.14 -31.42 16.56
N VAL A 66 0.46 -30.86 15.50
CA VAL A 66 -0.19 -29.78 14.73
C VAL A 66 -1.49 -30.26 14.06
N ALA A 67 -1.58 -31.53 13.66
CA ALA A 67 -2.77 -32.07 13.00
C ALA A 67 -3.96 -32.35 13.92
N GLU A 68 -3.70 -32.68 15.19
CA GLU A 68 -4.71 -33.18 16.15
C GLU A 68 -4.95 -32.21 17.32
N GLN A 69 -3.96 -31.40 17.67
CA GLN A 69 -3.91 -30.59 18.89
C GLN A 69 -3.61 -29.10 18.62
N ALA A 70 -3.67 -28.68 17.36
CA ALA A 70 -3.57 -27.27 17.00
C ALA A 70 -4.71 -26.85 16.07
N GLU A 71 -5.16 -25.61 16.23
CA GLU A 71 -6.18 -24.99 15.38
C GLU A 71 -5.51 -24.14 14.31
N SER A 72 -5.85 -24.37 13.04
CA SER A 72 -5.37 -23.55 11.92
C SER A 72 -5.95 -22.15 11.95
N ILE A 73 -5.10 -21.13 11.85
CA ILE A 73 -5.50 -19.73 11.70
C ILE A 73 -5.31 -19.33 10.24
N ASP A 74 -6.41 -19.21 9.50
CA ASP A 74 -6.37 -18.88 8.07
C ASP A 74 -5.87 -17.45 7.80
N ASN A 75 -6.25 -16.50 8.67
CA ASN A 75 -6.09 -15.06 8.43
C ASN A 75 -5.46 -14.33 9.63
N PRO A 76 -4.28 -14.75 10.12
CA PRO A 76 -3.71 -14.28 11.38
C PRO A 76 -3.44 -12.77 11.38
N MET A 77 -2.95 -12.20 10.26
CA MET A 77 -2.75 -10.75 10.16
C MET A 77 -4.06 -9.96 10.14
N HIS A 78 -5.14 -10.51 9.58
CA HIS A 78 -6.45 -9.86 9.63
C HIS A 78 -6.99 -9.85 11.04
N GLU A 79 -6.88 -10.95 11.78
CA GLU A 79 -7.30 -11.02 13.18
C GLU A 79 -6.50 -10.08 14.08
N ALA A 80 -5.18 -10.05 13.92
CA ALA A 80 -4.30 -9.14 14.63
C ALA A 80 -4.68 -7.68 14.35
N ALA A 81 -4.83 -7.32 13.07
CA ALA A 81 -5.19 -5.97 12.66
C ALA A 81 -6.59 -5.56 13.13
N LYS A 82 -7.58 -6.45 13.02
CA LYS A 82 -8.97 -6.18 13.45
C LYS A 82 -9.06 -5.92 14.95
N ARG A 83 -8.27 -6.63 15.75
CA ARG A 83 -8.23 -6.50 17.21
C ARG A 83 -7.32 -5.37 17.71
N GLY A 84 -6.52 -4.75 16.83
CA GLY A 84 -5.51 -3.78 17.25
C GLY A 84 -4.32 -4.42 17.98
N ASN A 85 -4.07 -5.71 17.78
CA ASN A 85 -2.98 -6.42 18.45
C ASN A 85 -1.66 -6.20 17.70
N LEU A 86 -0.97 -5.09 18.01
CA LEU A 86 0.31 -4.73 17.39
C LEU A 86 1.41 -5.78 17.63
N SER A 87 1.46 -6.38 18.82
CA SER A 87 2.48 -7.39 19.16
C SER A 87 2.36 -8.61 18.26
N TRP A 88 1.14 -9.12 18.11
CA TRP A 88 0.89 -10.29 17.26
C TRP A 88 1.05 -9.96 15.77
N LEU A 89 0.70 -8.73 15.35
CA LEU A 89 0.94 -8.30 13.97
C LEU A 89 2.43 -8.25 13.64
N ARG A 90 3.26 -7.75 14.56
CA ARG A 90 4.72 -7.74 14.42
C ARG A 90 5.27 -9.16 14.29
N GLU A 91 4.80 -10.06 15.15
CA GLU A 91 5.20 -11.47 15.10
C GLU A 91 4.82 -12.12 13.75
N CYS A 92 3.66 -11.79 13.18
CA CYS A 92 3.27 -12.25 11.84
C CYS A 92 4.20 -11.72 10.74
N VAL A 93 4.63 -10.46 10.83
CA VAL A 93 5.59 -9.85 9.89
C VAL A 93 6.95 -10.53 9.99
N GLU A 94 7.46 -10.73 11.21
CA GLU A 94 8.74 -11.41 11.47
C GLU A 94 8.74 -12.85 10.94
N ASN A 95 7.61 -13.54 11.05
CA ASN A 95 7.41 -14.90 10.52
C ASN A 95 6.96 -14.93 9.05
N ARG A 96 7.10 -13.83 8.31
CA ARG A 96 6.86 -13.73 6.85
C ARG A 96 5.45 -14.15 6.41
N VAL A 97 4.44 -13.91 7.25
CA VAL A 97 3.04 -14.09 6.85
C VAL A 97 2.73 -13.10 5.71
N GLY A 98 1.92 -13.52 4.73
CA GLY A 98 1.61 -12.72 3.55
C GLY A 98 0.79 -11.45 3.88
N ILE A 99 1.39 -10.26 3.69
CA ILE A 99 0.78 -8.96 4.04
C ILE A 99 -0.45 -8.58 3.23
N ASN A 100 -0.47 -8.97 1.96
CA ASN A 100 -1.57 -8.70 1.03
C ASN A 100 -2.52 -9.90 0.92
N GLY A 101 -2.48 -10.83 1.89
CA GLY A 101 -3.47 -11.91 1.97
C GLY A 101 -4.88 -11.32 2.03
N LEU A 102 -5.85 -12.05 1.48
CA LEU A 102 -7.25 -11.63 1.43
C LEU A 102 -8.10 -12.58 2.27
N ASP A 103 -8.95 -12.02 3.12
CA ASP A 103 -9.96 -12.80 3.83
C ASP A 103 -11.10 -13.24 2.88
N LYS A 104 -12.06 -14.01 3.42
CA LYS A 104 -13.22 -14.48 2.64
C LYS A 104 -14.10 -13.34 2.08
N ALA A 105 -13.98 -12.12 2.59
CA ALA A 105 -14.68 -10.93 2.11
C ALA A 105 -13.82 -10.09 1.15
N GLY A 106 -12.58 -10.51 0.86
CA GLY A 106 -11.63 -9.78 0.01
C GLY A 106 -10.95 -8.61 0.71
N ASN A 107 -11.02 -8.53 2.04
CA ASN A 107 -10.33 -7.49 2.79
C ASN A 107 -8.87 -7.88 3.02
N THR A 108 -7.99 -6.88 3.07
CA THR A 108 -6.61 -7.03 3.54
C THR A 108 -6.52 -6.77 5.05
N ALA A 109 -5.39 -7.11 5.68
CA ALA A 109 -5.11 -6.69 7.05
C ALA A 109 -5.13 -5.16 7.21
N LEU A 110 -4.67 -4.43 6.19
CA LEU A 110 -4.72 -2.95 6.17
C LEU A 110 -6.16 -2.43 6.22
N TYR A 111 -7.08 -3.05 5.47
CA TYR A 111 -8.50 -2.69 5.55
C TYR A 111 -9.03 -2.81 6.99
N TRP A 112 -8.73 -3.92 7.67
CA TRP A 112 -9.18 -4.12 9.06
C TRP A 112 -8.53 -3.17 10.05
N GLY A 113 -7.24 -2.85 9.89
CA GLY A 113 -6.57 -1.82 10.70
C GLY A 113 -7.22 -0.45 10.54
N CYS A 114 -7.51 -0.05 9.30
CA CYS A 114 -8.21 1.20 8.97
C CYS A 114 -9.66 1.22 9.44
N HIS A 115 -10.39 0.11 9.31
CA HIS A 115 -11.77 -0.02 9.80
C HIS A 115 -11.84 0.00 11.33
N GLY A 116 -10.82 -0.51 12.01
CA GLY A 116 -10.72 -0.55 13.47
C GLY A 116 -10.23 0.76 14.11
N GLY A 117 -9.56 1.63 13.35
CA GLY A 117 -8.96 2.86 13.89
C GLY A 117 -7.61 2.65 14.56
N HIS A 118 -6.97 1.51 14.29
CA HIS A 118 -5.73 1.09 14.94
C HIS A 118 -4.53 1.73 14.25
N LYS A 119 -4.22 2.98 14.63
CA LYS A 119 -3.20 3.79 13.99
C LYS A 119 -1.82 3.12 13.97
N ASP A 120 -1.42 2.53 15.08
CA ASP A 120 -0.15 1.81 15.25
C ASP A 120 -0.03 0.58 14.35
N VAL A 121 -1.11 -0.20 14.22
CA VAL A 121 -1.23 -1.32 13.28
C VAL A 121 -1.11 -0.82 11.84
N VAL A 122 -1.82 0.25 11.49
CA VAL A 122 -1.75 0.84 10.13
C VAL A 122 -0.34 1.34 9.85
N GLU A 123 0.31 2.01 10.80
CA GLU A 123 1.69 2.50 10.65
C GLU A 123 2.67 1.34 10.39
N LEU A 124 2.55 0.25 11.17
CA LEU A 124 3.36 -0.95 10.97
C LEU A 124 3.13 -1.54 9.58
N LEU A 125 1.87 -1.69 9.13
CA LEU A 125 1.55 -2.24 7.81
C LEU A 125 2.07 -1.34 6.66
N LEU A 126 1.94 -0.02 6.78
CA LEU A 126 2.43 0.94 5.78
C LEU A 126 3.96 1.06 5.73
N SER A 127 4.66 0.58 6.77
CA SER A 127 6.12 0.48 6.77
C SER A 127 6.65 -0.74 6.03
N GLN A 128 5.79 -1.74 5.77
CA GLN A 128 6.19 -2.97 5.09
C GLN A 128 6.34 -2.77 3.57
N PRO A 129 7.28 -3.48 2.94
CA PRO A 129 7.46 -3.41 1.49
C PRO A 129 6.24 -4.00 0.75
N ASN A 130 5.92 -3.40 -0.40
CA ASN A 130 4.88 -3.88 -1.31
C ASN A 130 3.47 -4.02 -0.71
N VAL A 131 3.14 -3.25 0.33
CA VAL A 131 1.78 -3.23 0.88
C VAL A 131 0.78 -2.70 -0.16
N GLU A 132 -0.31 -3.43 -0.38
CA GLU A 132 -1.36 -3.04 -1.32
C GLU A 132 -2.35 -2.09 -0.63
N LEU A 133 -2.40 -0.84 -1.10
CA LEU A 133 -3.24 0.22 -0.54
C LEU A 133 -4.63 0.28 -1.19
N ASN A 134 -4.72 -0.21 -2.42
CA ASN A 134 -5.83 0.04 -3.33
C ASN A 134 -6.68 -1.20 -3.58
N GLN A 135 -6.43 -2.30 -2.86
CA GLN A 135 -7.24 -3.51 -2.93
C GLN A 135 -8.70 -3.17 -2.61
N GLN A 136 -9.59 -3.53 -3.52
CA GLN A 136 -11.03 -3.48 -3.33
C GLN A 136 -11.52 -4.81 -2.78
N ASN A 137 -12.31 -4.76 -1.71
CA ASN A 137 -12.99 -5.95 -1.18
C ASN A 137 -14.22 -6.30 -2.04
N LYS A 138 -15.00 -7.30 -1.63
CA LYS A 138 -16.21 -7.72 -2.37
C LYS A 138 -17.28 -6.64 -2.51
N LEU A 139 -17.28 -5.61 -1.66
CA LEU A 139 -18.16 -4.44 -1.73
C LEU A 139 -17.56 -3.31 -2.58
N GLY A 140 -16.36 -3.49 -3.13
CA GLY A 140 -15.63 -2.47 -3.86
C GLY A 140 -14.92 -1.47 -2.94
N ASP A 141 -14.98 -1.64 -1.62
CA ASP A 141 -14.36 -0.71 -0.67
C ASP A 141 -12.86 -0.99 -0.55
N THR A 142 -12.08 0.09 -0.46
CA THR A 142 -10.65 0.05 -0.15
C THR A 142 -10.38 0.46 1.31
N ALA A 143 -9.15 0.32 1.78
CA ALA A 143 -8.77 0.73 3.14
C ALA A 143 -9.08 2.21 3.43
N ILE A 144 -8.95 3.10 2.42
CA ILE A 144 -9.28 4.52 2.58
C ILE A 144 -10.80 4.78 2.66
N HIS A 145 -11.63 3.94 2.01
CA HIS A 145 -13.08 4.02 2.18
C HIS A 145 -13.46 3.70 3.64
N ALA A 146 -12.88 2.65 4.21
CA ALA A 146 -13.12 2.27 5.60
C ALA A 146 -12.68 3.37 6.59
N ALA A 147 -11.47 3.92 6.44
CA ALA A 147 -10.97 5.00 7.30
C ALA A 147 -11.83 6.27 7.19
N ALA A 148 -12.25 6.65 5.97
CA ALA A 148 -13.11 7.80 5.74
C ALA A 148 -14.50 7.60 6.36
N TRP A 149 -15.11 6.42 6.17
CA TRP A 149 -16.41 6.08 6.74
C TRP A 149 -16.40 6.09 8.27
N LYS A 150 -15.34 5.60 8.89
CA LYS A 150 -15.20 5.62 10.35
C LYS A 150 -14.78 6.98 10.90
N GLY A 151 -14.35 7.92 10.06
CA GLY A 151 -13.94 9.26 10.48
C GLY A 151 -12.55 9.33 11.10
N TYR A 152 -11.64 8.41 10.76
CA TYR A 152 -10.26 8.42 11.26
C TYR A 152 -9.36 9.28 10.37
N SER A 153 -9.34 10.59 10.63
CA SER A 153 -8.65 11.57 9.78
C SER A 153 -7.14 11.43 9.75
N ASP A 154 -6.55 11.01 10.87
CA ASP A 154 -5.13 10.70 10.99
C ASP A 154 -4.74 9.48 10.12
N ILE A 155 -5.55 8.42 10.14
CA ILE A 155 -5.35 7.24 9.28
C ILE A 155 -5.54 7.62 7.80
N VAL A 156 -6.55 8.42 7.47
CA VAL A 156 -6.74 8.94 6.11
C VAL A 156 -5.51 9.72 5.66
N GLU A 157 -4.97 10.60 6.50
CA GLU A 157 -3.74 11.34 6.20
C GLU A 157 -2.54 10.40 5.99
N MET A 158 -2.36 9.38 6.83
CA MET A 158 -1.30 8.38 6.66
C MET A 158 -1.40 7.63 5.32
N LEU A 159 -2.61 7.20 4.95
CA LEU A 159 -2.86 6.53 3.66
C LEU A 159 -2.58 7.47 2.49
N LEU A 160 -2.99 8.73 2.58
CA LEU A 160 -2.71 9.74 1.55
C LEU A 160 -1.21 10.02 1.43
N ASN A 161 -0.46 10.04 2.53
CA ASN A 161 0.99 10.22 2.51
C ASN A 161 1.73 9.04 1.87
N LYS A 162 1.09 7.87 1.78
CA LYS A 162 1.57 6.67 1.08
C LYS A 162 1.00 6.52 -0.33
N ASP A 163 0.39 7.57 -0.87
CA ASP A 163 -0.17 7.58 -2.22
C ASP A 163 -1.33 6.59 -2.46
N ALA A 164 -2.13 6.34 -1.43
CA ALA A 164 -3.43 5.68 -1.61
C ALA A 164 -4.31 6.46 -2.59
N ARG A 165 -4.96 5.72 -3.49
CA ARG A 165 -5.82 6.27 -4.53
C ARG A 165 -7.15 6.76 -3.95
N THR A 166 -7.53 7.98 -4.33
CA THR A 166 -8.79 8.62 -3.92
C THR A 166 -9.85 8.65 -5.02
N ASP A 167 -9.53 8.10 -6.19
CA ASP A 167 -10.38 8.05 -7.40
C ASP A 167 -11.12 6.71 -7.58
N ILE A 168 -10.87 5.75 -6.70
CA ILE A 168 -11.53 4.44 -6.71
C ILE A 168 -12.95 4.57 -6.18
N ARG A 169 -13.90 3.98 -6.89
CA ARG A 169 -15.31 3.89 -6.49
C ARG A 169 -15.66 2.49 -6.03
N ASN A 170 -16.43 2.39 -4.96
CA ASN A 170 -16.99 1.12 -4.51
C ASN A 170 -18.19 0.66 -5.35
N ASN A 171 -18.82 -0.46 -5.00
CA ASN A 171 -19.94 -1.02 -5.77
C ASN A 171 -21.21 -0.15 -5.71
N GLU A 172 -21.31 0.75 -4.74
CA GLU A 172 -22.36 1.78 -4.67
C GLU A 172 -22.01 3.03 -5.50
N ASN A 173 -20.95 2.94 -6.31
CA ASN A 173 -20.39 4.03 -7.10
C ASN A 173 -19.91 5.21 -6.22
N LYS A 174 -19.62 4.98 -4.94
CA LYS A 174 -19.19 6.02 -4.00
C LYS A 174 -17.68 6.12 -3.93
N LEU A 175 -17.16 7.34 -3.90
CA LEU A 175 -15.75 7.63 -3.59
C LEU A 175 -15.50 7.61 -2.08
N ALA A 176 -14.25 7.45 -1.66
CA ALA A 176 -13.87 7.59 -0.25
C ALA A 176 -14.29 8.96 0.35
N LEU A 177 -14.29 10.03 -0.47
CA LEU A 177 -14.78 11.35 -0.06
C LEU A 177 -16.27 11.36 0.28
N GLU A 178 -17.08 10.62 -0.49
CA GLU A 178 -18.53 10.55 -0.31
C GLU A 178 -18.91 9.65 0.88
N MET A 179 -17.98 8.79 1.31
CA MET A 179 -18.08 8.00 2.53
C MET A 179 -17.64 8.76 3.79
N ALA A 180 -16.96 9.91 3.65
CA ALA A 180 -16.40 10.64 4.78
C ALA A 180 -17.48 11.13 5.75
N THR A 181 -17.42 10.66 7.01
CA THR A 181 -18.40 11.05 8.04
C THR A 181 -18.05 12.35 8.77
N ASN A 182 -16.78 12.75 8.78
CA ASN A 182 -16.32 13.97 9.42
C ASN A 182 -15.82 15.02 8.40
N ALA A 183 -15.83 16.30 8.81
CA ALA A 183 -15.34 17.39 7.98
C ALA A 183 -13.83 17.29 7.71
N GLN A 184 -13.07 16.74 8.67
CA GLN A 184 -11.63 16.58 8.59
C GLN A 184 -11.22 15.59 7.48
N CYS A 185 -11.75 14.36 7.46
CA CYS A 185 -11.49 13.41 6.37
C CYS A 185 -11.94 13.98 5.02
N ALA A 186 -13.12 14.63 4.98
CA ALA A 186 -13.61 15.25 3.75
C ALA A 186 -12.65 16.33 3.22
N SER A 187 -12.09 17.16 4.11
CA SER A 187 -11.12 18.19 3.74
C SER A 187 -9.81 17.60 3.20
N LEU A 188 -9.29 16.54 3.83
CA LEU A 188 -8.07 15.85 3.43
C LEU A 188 -8.22 15.20 2.04
N LEU A 189 -9.35 14.54 1.80
CA LEU A 189 -9.65 13.87 0.53
C LEU A 189 -9.91 14.88 -0.60
N LYS A 190 -10.58 16.00 -0.33
CA LYS A 190 -10.76 17.10 -1.30
C LYS A 190 -9.42 17.72 -1.71
N ARG A 191 -8.52 17.95 -0.74
CA ARG A 191 -7.21 18.56 -0.99
C ARG A 191 -6.40 17.76 -2.02
N LYS A 192 -6.41 16.43 -1.94
CA LYS A 192 -5.64 15.57 -2.86
C LYS A 192 -6.28 15.43 -4.25
N GLN A 193 -7.60 15.52 -4.37
CA GLN A 193 -8.29 15.58 -5.67
C GLN A 193 -7.90 16.83 -6.48
N GLY A 194 -7.65 17.97 -5.81
CA GLY A 194 -7.14 19.19 -6.46
C GLY A 194 -5.70 19.07 -6.99
N SER A 195 -4.85 18.29 -6.33
CA SER A 195 -3.44 18.10 -6.74
C SER A 195 -3.23 17.13 -7.90
N SER A 196 -4.16 16.20 -8.15
CA SER A 196 -4.03 15.22 -9.25
C SER A 196 -4.20 15.81 -10.65
N LYS A 197 -4.59 17.09 -10.78
CA LYS A 197 -4.76 17.76 -12.08
C LYS A 197 -3.46 18.36 -12.63
N TYR A 198 -2.37 18.36 -11.86
CA TYR A 198 -1.11 18.99 -12.22
C TYR A 198 0.07 18.04 -11.94
N SER A 199 0.30 17.06 -12.82
CA SER A 199 1.55 16.28 -12.82
C SER A 199 2.60 16.98 -13.68
N CYS A 200 3.71 17.40 -13.07
CA CYS A 200 4.90 17.88 -13.78
C CYS A 200 5.90 16.72 -13.86
N HIS A 201 5.98 16.07 -15.03
CA HIS A 201 7.01 15.05 -15.29
C HIS A 201 8.31 15.73 -15.75
N TYR A 202 9.39 15.51 -15.02
CA TYR A 202 10.75 15.86 -15.44
C TYR A 202 11.37 14.66 -16.16
N VAL A 203 11.73 14.80 -17.44
CA VAL A 203 12.45 13.77 -18.20
C VAL A 203 13.84 14.30 -18.50
N ALA A 204 14.86 13.75 -17.84
CA ALA A 204 16.26 14.05 -18.15
C ALA A 204 16.75 13.11 -19.26
N GLY A 205 16.78 13.60 -20.50
CA GLY A 205 17.45 12.93 -21.61
C GLY A 205 18.80 13.59 -21.87
N LEU A 206 19.89 12.89 -21.54
CA LEU A 206 21.24 13.23 -21.98
C LEU A 206 21.49 12.54 -23.32
N HIS A 207 21.65 13.29 -24.41
CA HIS A 207 22.56 12.89 -25.49
C HIS A 207 23.02 14.13 -26.28
N HIS A 208 24.33 14.36 -26.24
CA HIS A 208 25.06 15.40 -26.96
C HIS A 208 25.05 15.14 -28.47
N SER A 209 24.87 16.19 -29.30
CA SER A 209 25.88 16.63 -30.29
C SER A 209 25.34 17.67 -31.28
N HIS A 210 26.23 18.62 -31.61
CA HIS A 210 26.21 19.59 -32.72
C HIS A 210 25.18 20.74 -32.71
N ALA A 211 25.63 21.88 -32.19
CA ALA A 211 25.07 23.19 -32.46
C ALA A 211 25.53 23.70 -33.83
N ALA A 212 24.58 23.98 -34.72
CA ALA A 212 24.77 24.90 -35.84
C ALA A 212 23.42 25.49 -36.30
N ALA A 213 23.38 26.83 -36.35
CA ALA A 213 22.56 27.68 -37.20
C ALA A 213 21.02 27.76 -36.99
N LEU A 214 20.61 28.97 -36.57
CA LEU A 214 19.54 29.82 -37.13
C LEU A 214 18.15 29.19 -37.36
N GLY A 215 17.17 29.62 -36.55
CA GLY A 215 15.75 29.48 -36.87
C GLY A 215 14.86 29.56 -35.63
N GLU A 216 14.31 30.74 -35.36
CA GLU A 216 13.19 30.92 -34.42
C GLU A 216 11.95 30.22 -34.99
N ALA A 217 11.52 29.12 -34.37
CA ALA A 217 10.22 28.53 -34.65
C ALA A 217 9.60 27.96 -33.36
N ALA A 218 8.66 28.70 -32.78
CA ALA A 218 7.67 28.11 -31.89
C ALA A 218 6.66 27.36 -32.77
N HIS A 219 6.51 26.04 -32.57
CA HIS A 219 5.46 25.27 -33.22
C HIS A 219 4.41 24.89 -32.17
N THR A 220 3.21 25.45 -32.33
CA THR A 220 2.03 25.05 -31.57
C THR A 220 1.36 23.88 -32.28
N HIS A 221 1.49 22.67 -31.75
CA HIS A 221 0.71 21.52 -32.24
C HIS A 221 -0.54 21.35 -31.39
N THR A 222 -1.69 21.73 -31.95
CA THR A 222 -3.00 21.41 -31.39
C THR A 222 -3.45 20.05 -31.89
N HIS A 223 -3.37 19.02 -31.05
CA HIS A 223 -4.07 17.77 -31.29
C HIS A 223 -5.00 17.52 -30.09
N THR A 224 -6.30 17.50 -30.37
CA THR A 224 -7.40 17.17 -29.43
C THR A 224 -7.47 18.02 -28.15
N GLY A 225 -8.05 19.22 -28.24
CA GLY A 225 -8.66 19.95 -27.10
C GLY A 225 -7.76 20.40 -25.94
N LYS A 226 -6.46 20.06 -25.96
CA LYS A 226 -5.45 20.44 -24.96
C LYS A 226 -4.45 21.40 -25.60
N LYS A 227 -4.29 22.60 -25.03
CA LYS A 227 -3.24 23.55 -25.47
C LYS A 227 -1.90 23.06 -24.92
N LYS A 228 -1.13 22.32 -25.73
CA LYS A 228 0.28 22.02 -25.45
C LYS A 228 1.16 23.17 -25.95
N ILE A 229 1.97 23.75 -25.06
CA ILE A 229 2.96 24.78 -25.41
C ILE A 229 4.35 24.21 -25.13
N ASN A 230 5.07 23.79 -26.17
CA ASN A 230 6.44 23.33 -26.04
C ASN A 230 7.40 24.51 -26.20
N PHE A 231 8.22 24.79 -25.17
CA PHE A 231 9.29 25.78 -25.23
C PHE A 231 10.65 25.06 -25.34
N PHE A 232 11.34 25.28 -26.46
CA PHE A 232 12.75 24.92 -26.58
C PHE A 232 13.60 26.09 -26.11
N LEU A 233 14.18 25.99 -24.92
CA LEU A 233 15.28 26.86 -24.49
C LEU A 233 16.59 26.13 -24.77
N LEU A 234 17.50 26.81 -25.48
CA LEU A 234 18.69 26.30 -26.17
C LEU A 234 19.81 25.66 -25.30
N SER A 235 19.47 25.13 -24.13
CA SER A 235 20.35 24.22 -23.35
C SER A 235 19.59 23.28 -22.41
N THR A 236 18.27 23.43 -22.28
CA THR A 236 17.42 22.58 -21.45
C THR A 236 16.05 22.49 -22.12
N GLN A 237 15.74 21.33 -22.67
CA GLN A 237 14.41 21.05 -23.22
C GLN A 237 13.44 21.04 -22.03
N LEU A 238 12.64 22.10 -21.88
CA LEU A 238 11.70 22.28 -20.78
C LEU A 238 10.29 22.16 -21.36
N GLU A 239 9.73 20.95 -21.37
CA GLU A 239 8.35 20.76 -21.79
C GLU A 239 7.39 21.14 -20.65
N LEU A 240 6.70 22.27 -20.80
CA LEU A 240 5.67 22.74 -19.90
C LEU A 240 4.30 22.46 -20.52
N THR A 241 3.64 21.39 -20.09
CA THR A 241 2.24 21.16 -20.45
C THR A 241 1.35 21.93 -19.49
N VAL A 242 0.68 22.99 -19.97
CA VAL A 242 -0.28 23.78 -19.19
C VAL A 242 -1.67 23.58 -19.78
N ASP A 243 -2.49 22.74 -19.16
CA ASP A 243 -3.92 22.66 -19.51
C ASP A 243 -4.63 23.91 -18.96
N GLY A 244 -5.17 24.75 -19.84
CA GLY A 244 -5.95 25.94 -19.48
C GLY A 244 -7.21 25.56 -18.68
N SER A 245 -7.73 26.37 -17.76
CA SER A 245 -7.66 27.81 -17.52
C SER A 245 -7.33 28.09 -16.05
N ASN A 246 -6.56 29.15 -15.79
CA ASN A 246 -5.95 29.54 -14.52
C ASN A 246 -4.78 28.66 -14.03
N CYS A 247 -3.56 29.14 -14.33
CA CYS A 247 -2.34 28.68 -13.67
C CYS A 247 -2.31 29.25 -12.24
N PRO A 248 -2.32 28.43 -11.17
CA PRO A 248 -2.21 28.94 -9.81
C PRO A 248 -0.83 29.55 -9.59
N ALA A 249 -0.77 30.63 -8.78
CA ALA A 249 0.45 31.37 -8.45
C ALA A 249 1.63 30.50 -7.94
N GLU A 250 1.35 29.30 -7.43
CA GLU A 250 2.35 28.31 -7.00
C GLU A 250 3.17 27.72 -8.16
N GLY A 251 2.57 27.53 -9.35
CA GLY A 251 3.27 27.07 -10.55
C GLY A 251 4.27 28.10 -11.06
N LEU A 252 3.87 29.37 -11.04
CA LEU A 252 4.73 30.52 -11.38
C LEU A 252 5.93 30.64 -10.43
N ASN A 253 5.78 30.32 -9.14
CA ASN A 253 6.89 30.39 -8.19
C ASN A 253 7.95 29.30 -8.42
N LYS A 254 7.56 28.08 -8.81
CA LYS A 254 8.52 27.04 -9.22
C LYS A 254 9.26 27.44 -10.50
N ILE A 255 8.57 28.09 -11.43
CA ILE A 255 9.17 28.58 -12.69
C ILE A 255 10.16 29.73 -12.43
N LYS A 256 9.83 30.67 -11.52
CA LYS A 256 10.71 31.78 -11.12
C LYS A 256 12.07 31.33 -10.59
N THR A 257 12.14 30.19 -9.91
CA THR A 257 13.41 29.67 -9.37
C THR A 257 14.35 29.09 -10.44
N LYS A 258 13.87 28.87 -11.66
CA LYS A 258 14.63 28.16 -12.71
C LYS A 258 14.88 28.99 -13.98
N LEU A 259 14.30 30.19 -14.09
CA LEU A 259 14.43 31.07 -15.24
C LEU A 259 15.14 32.38 -14.88
N SER A 260 15.99 32.87 -15.76
CA SER A 260 16.55 34.22 -15.65
C SER A 260 15.45 35.28 -15.82
N SER A 261 15.67 36.48 -15.27
CA SER A 261 14.71 37.60 -15.34
C SER A 261 14.36 38.04 -16.77
N LYS A 262 15.17 37.68 -17.76
CA LYS A 262 14.92 37.95 -19.19
C LYS A 262 13.97 36.92 -19.81
N GLN A 263 14.13 35.64 -19.46
CA GLN A 263 13.24 34.55 -19.88
C GLN A 263 11.84 34.69 -19.26
N MET A 264 11.76 35.10 -17.99
CA MET A 264 10.48 35.32 -17.30
C MET A 264 9.66 36.45 -17.94
N ARG A 265 10.31 37.53 -18.40
CA ARG A 265 9.62 38.64 -19.09
C ARG A 265 9.05 38.23 -20.44
N TYR A 266 9.77 37.39 -21.19
CA TYR A 266 9.26 36.86 -22.46
C TYR A 266 8.07 35.92 -22.25
N PHE A 267 8.14 35.04 -21.24
CA PHE A 267 7.05 34.13 -20.84
C PHE A 267 5.76 34.89 -20.49
N LEU A 268 5.84 35.92 -19.65
CA LEU A 268 4.66 36.71 -19.27
C LEU A 268 4.04 37.42 -20.49
N LYS A 269 4.87 37.98 -21.38
CA LYS A 269 4.40 38.68 -22.58
C LYS A 269 3.73 37.75 -23.61
N THR A 270 4.10 36.48 -23.66
CA THR A 270 3.45 35.47 -24.53
C THR A 270 2.19 34.89 -23.90
N PHE A 271 2.12 34.83 -22.57
CA PHE A 271 0.94 34.36 -21.84
C PHE A 271 -0.21 35.38 -21.82
N GLU A 272 0.09 36.68 -21.72
CA GLU A 272 -0.92 37.75 -21.73
C GLU A 272 -1.57 37.98 -23.10
N ASN A 273 -0.98 37.47 -24.19
CA ASN A 273 -1.42 37.72 -25.57
C ASN A 273 -2.04 36.50 -26.30
N GLY A 274 -2.41 35.40 -25.60
CA GLY A 274 -2.97 34.18 -26.24
C GLY A 274 -3.93 33.36 -25.37
#